data_AF-A0A3S0SEI4-F1
#
_entry.id   AF-A0A3S0SEI4-F1
#
_cell.length_a   1.000
_cell.length_b   1.000
_cell.length_c   1.000
_cell.angle_alpha   90.00
_cell.angle_beta   90.00
_cell.angle_gamma   90.00
#
_symmetry.space_group_name_H-M   'P 1'
#
loop_
_entity.id
_entity.type
_entity.pdbx_description
1 polymer ?
#
loop_
_entity_poly.entity_id
_entity_poly.type
_entity_poly.pdbx_seq_one_letter_code
_entity_poly.pdbx_strand_id
1 'polypeptide(L)'
;MSARDFQRTKFYNWCRTIPSADIAYNDIEDVIKSIISDYGFNHPKFVDKCARSIYNPRVGIIIDFRLESMSSHDACCLAAWYLKHKMAPNEAWHGETFCKIFAEASAKLTSTPVQDIVKSMRAAKLKVAGEARPVGARILKRYETSKNRVKELEDAINRGRQEFEQFLQPILKELEKSRLELNILEEKVRK
;
A
#
# COMPACT_ATOMS: atom_id res chain seq x y z
N MET A 1 -19.63 -17.42 -25.89
CA MET A 1 -18.81 -16.24 -25.54
C MET A 1 -17.72 -16.69 -24.58
N SER A 2 -16.45 -16.45 -24.90
CA SER A 2 -15.35 -16.91 -24.05
C SER A 2 -15.36 -16.13 -22.71
N ALA A 3 -14.89 -16.74 -21.62
CA ALA A 3 -14.81 -16.08 -20.32
C ALA A 3 -13.98 -14.77 -20.33
N ARG A 4 -13.16 -14.52 -21.37
CA ARG A 4 -12.41 -13.26 -21.58
C ARG A 4 -13.30 -12.06 -21.90
N ASP A 5 -14.44 -12.26 -22.56
CA ASP A 5 -15.30 -11.15 -23.01
C ASP A 5 -16.20 -10.62 -21.89
N PHE A 6 -16.50 -11.44 -20.90
CA PHE A 6 -17.47 -11.10 -19.86
C PHE A 6 -16.95 -10.06 -18.86
N GLN A 7 -15.70 -10.18 -18.40
CA GLN A 7 -15.13 -9.22 -17.43
C GLN A 7 -14.82 -7.87 -18.05
N ARG A 8 -14.27 -7.83 -19.28
CA ARG A 8 -14.05 -6.57 -20.00
C ARG A 8 -15.35 -5.79 -20.21
N THR A 9 -16.39 -6.48 -20.66
CA THR A 9 -17.70 -5.85 -20.93
C THR A 9 -18.32 -5.32 -19.65
N LYS A 10 -18.32 -6.11 -18.57
CA LYS A 10 -18.76 -5.63 -17.25
C LYS A 10 -17.99 -4.41 -16.79
N PHE A 11 -16.66 -4.42 -16.94
CA PHE A 11 -15.82 -3.32 -16.50
C PHE A 11 -16.21 -2.03 -17.22
N TYR A 12 -16.30 -2.02 -18.54
CA TYR A 12 -16.66 -0.79 -19.27
C TYR A 12 -18.11 -0.36 -19.05
N ASN A 13 -19.03 -1.29 -18.83
CA ASN A 13 -20.41 -0.94 -18.46
C ASN A 13 -20.45 -0.26 -17.08
N TRP A 14 -19.66 -0.75 -16.12
CA TRP A 14 -19.55 -0.17 -14.79
C TRP A 14 -18.74 1.12 -14.75
N CYS A 15 -17.62 1.20 -15.48
CA CYS A 15 -16.71 2.35 -15.45
C CYS A 15 -17.44 3.65 -15.83
N ARG A 16 -18.40 3.57 -16.75
CA ARG A 16 -19.25 4.69 -17.14
C ARG A 16 -20.19 5.21 -16.04
N THR A 17 -20.35 4.48 -14.93
CA THR A 17 -21.23 4.87 -13.81
C THR A 17 -20.52 5.61 -12.70
N ILE A 18 -19.19 5.68 -12.73
CA ILE A 18 -18.39 6.39 -11.71
C ILE A 18 -17.90 7.73 -12.27
N PRO A 19 -17.62 8.74 -11.42
CA PRO A 19 -17.10 10.02 -11.87
C PRO A 19 -15.81 9.87 -12.69
N SER A 20 -15.67 10.71 -13.72
CA SER A 20 -14.46 10.87 -14.52
C SER A 20 -14.06 12.34 -14.51
N ALA A 21 -12.76 12.61 -14.57
CA ALA A 21 -12.21 13.94 -14.77
C ALA A 21 -11.56 14.00 -16.15
N ASP A 22 -11.57 15.16 -16.80
CA ASP A 22 -10.84 15.35 -18.05
C ASP A 22 -9.40 15.80 -17.75
N ILE A 23 -8.43 15.13 -18.38
CA ILE A 23 -7.01 15.41 -18.27
C ILE A 23 -6.59 16.08 -19.58
N ALA A 24 -6.04 17.29 -19.51
CA ALA A 24 -5.53 17.98 -20.69
C ALA A 24 -4.39 17.18 -21.33
N TYR A 25 -4.27 17.21 -22.66
CA TYR A 25 -3.30 16.39 -23.40
C TYR A 25 -1.87 16.46 -22.83
N ASN A 26 -1.42 17.67 -22.50
CA ASN A 26 -0.08 17.93 -21.97
C ASN A 26 0.18 17.27 -20.61
N ASP A 27 -0.87 16.97 -19.83
CA ASP A 27 -0.76 16.40 -18.48
C ASP A 27 -0.93 14.86 -18.47
N ILE A 28 -1.34 14.26 -19.60
CA ILE A 28 -1.69 12.82 -19.67
C ILE A 28 -0.51 11.96 -19.24
N GLU A 29 0.67 12.21 -19.81
CA GLU A 29 1.86 11.40 -19.53
C GLU A 29 2.26 11.51 -18.06
N ASP A 30 2.24 12.71 -17.48
CA ASP A 30 2.62 12.95 -16.10
C ASP A 30 1.63 12.34 -15.10
N VAL A 31 0.33 12.39 -15.40
CA VAL A 31 -0.69 11.70 -14.60
C VAL A 31 -0.47 10.19 -14.61
N ILE A 32 -0.25 9.59 -15.79
CA ILE A 32 -0.01 8.14 -15.91
C ILE A 32 1.30 7.76 -15.19
N LYS A 33 2.37 8.53 -15.36
CA LYS A 33 3.64 8.33 -14.65
C LYS A 33 3.44 8.40 -13.14
N SER A 34 2.69 9.37 -12.65
CA SER A 34 2.39 9.53 -11.22
C SER A 34 1.73 8.28 -10.65
N ILE A 35 0.71 7.73 -11.34
CA ILE A 35 0.07 6.47 -10.92
C ILE A 35 1.08 5.31 -10.89
N ILE A 36 1.93 5.19 -11.93
CA ILE A 36 2.92 4.11 -12.01
C ILE A 36 3.98 4.22 -10.91
N SER A 37 4.44 5.43 -10.60
CA SER A 37 5.40 5.71 -9.53
C SER A 37 4.89 5.30 -8.15
N ASP A 38 3.60 5.46 -7.87
CA ASP A 38 3.02 5.07 -6.57
C ASP A 38 3.21 3.57 -6.27
N TYR A 39 3.37 2.73 -7.31
CA TYR A 39 3.67 1.30 -7.16
C TYR A 39 5.17 0.97 -7.21
N GLY A 40 6.05 1.97 -7.30
CA GLY A 40 7.50 1.78 -7.32
C GLY A 40 8.05 1.18 -8.62
N PHE A 41 7.32 1.29 -9.73
CA PHE A 41 7.76 0.77 -11.03
C PHE A 41 8.34 1.88 -11.91
N ASN A 42 9.34 1.52 -12.71
CA ASN A 42 9.82 2.37 -13.80
C ASN A 42 8.73 2.59 -14.84
N HIS A 43 8.77 3.74 -15.50
CA HIS A 43 7.79 4.10 -16.52
C HIS A 43 8.04 3.35 -17.84
N PRO A 44 6.98 2.93 -18.55
CA PRO A 44 7.12 2.45 -19.92
C PRO A 44 7.48 3.61 -20.85
N LYS A 45 7.92 3.28 -22.06
CA LYS A 45 8.02 4.27 -23.14
C LYS A 45 6.63 4.81 -23.48
N PHE A 46 6.51 6.13 -23.61
CA PHE A 46 5.35 6.79 -24.19
C PHE A 46 5.58 7.01 -25.67
N VAL A 47 4.57 6.76 -26.50
CA VAL A 47 4.66 6.88 -27.95
C VAL A 47 3.42 7.58 -28.48
N ASP A 48 3.61 8.75 -29.06
CA ASP A 48 2.55 9.48 -29.73
C ASP A 48 2.30 8.90 -31.12
N LYS A 49 1.04 8.52 -31.39
CA LYS A 49 0.60 8.02 -32.71
C LYS A 49 -0.79 8.52 -33.05
N CYS A 50 -1.11 8.55 -34.34
CA CYS A 50 -2.49 8.74 -34.82
C CYS A 50 -3.27 7.41 -34.67
N ALA A 51 -3.51 6.98 -33.44
CA ALA A 51 -4.13 5.70 -33.12
C ALA A 51 -4.75 5.74 -31.72
N ARG A 52 -5.80 4.94 -31.47
CA ARG A 52 -6.44 4.84 -30.16
C ARG A 52 -5.41 4.62 -29.05
N SER A 53 -5.46 5.47 -28.01
CA SER A 53 -4.62 5.34 -26.83
C SER A 53 -4.77 3.96 -26.20
N ILE A 54 -3.65 3.25 -26.02
CA ILE A 54 -3.63 1.87 -25.56
C ILE A 54 -2.27 1.50 -24.98
N TYR A 55 -2.26 0.56 -24.02
CA TYR A 55 -1.03 -0.09 -23.60
C TYR A 55 -0.72 -1.31 -24.48
N ASN A 56 0.52 -1.37 -25.00
CA ASN A 56 1.05 -2.51 -25.74
C ASN A 56 2.33 -3.03 -25.04
N PRO A 57 2.39 -4.31 -24.62
CA PRO A 57 3.54 -4.86 -23.92
C PRO A 57 4.90 -4.73 -24.63
N ARG A 58 4.91 -4.67 -25.97
CA ARG A 58 6.14 -4.56 -26.77
C ARG A 58 6.58 -3.13 -27.02
N VAL A 59 5.66 -2.17 -26.96
CA VAL A 59 5.90 -0.79 -27.40
C VAL A 59 5.89 0.19 -26.23
N GLY A 60 5.04 -0.06 -25.23
CA GLY A 60 4.77 0.85 -24.12
C GLY A 60 3.35 1.40 -24.17
N ILE A 61 3.17 2.63 -23.70
CA ILE A 61 1.88 3.32 -23.71
C ILE A 61 1.81 4.17 -24.97
N ILE A 62 0.81 3.91 -25.81
CA ILE A 62 0.52 4.69 -27.00
C ILE A 62 -0.52 5.73 -26.63
N ILE A 63 -0.26 7.00 -26.94
CA ILE A 63 -1.20 8.11 -26.76
C ILE A 63 -1.61 8.64 -28.15
N ASP A 64 -2.90 8.86 -28.36
CA ASP A 64 -3.39 9.52 -29.58
C ASP A 64 -3.06 11.01 -29.53
N PHE A 65 -2.14 11.48 -30.38
CA PHE A 65 -1.71 12.88 -30.38
C PHE A 65 -2.78 13.87 -30.83
N ARG A 66 -3.90 13.38 -31.38
CA ARG A 66 -5.02 14.22 -31.81
C ARG A 66 -6.00 14.54 -30.68
N LEU A 67 -5.78 13.97 -29.49
CA LEU A 67 -6.61 14.25 -28.33
C LEU A 67 -6.33 15.66 -27.81
N GLU A 68 -7.39 16.40 -27.54
CA GLU A 68 -7.30 17.62 -26.73
C GLU A 68 -7.25 17.27 -25.23
N SER A 69 -7.97 16.21 -24.85
CA SER A 69 -8.01 15.68 -23.50
C SER A 69 -8.24 14.17 -23.48
N MET A 70 -7.98 13.55 -22.33
CA MET A 70 -8.25 12.14 -22.05
C MET A 70 -9.04 12.02 -20.75
N SER A 71 -10.00 11.10 -20.74
CA SER A 71 -10.73 10.78 -19.52
C SER A 71 -9.79 10.19 -18.46
N SER A 72 -10.00 10.52 -17.19
CA SER A 72 -9.22 9.94 -16.09
C SER A 72 -9.40 8.42 -16.03
N HIS A 73 -10.54 7.90 -16.49
CA HIS A 73 -10.75 6.45 -16.68
C HIS A 73 -9.77 5.85 -17.67
N ASP A 74 -9.56 6.46 -18.83
CA ASP A 74 -8.63 5.96 -19.84
C ASP A 74 -7.19 6.03 -19.31
N ALA A 75 -6.78 7.12 -18.66
CA ALA A 75 -5.47 7.24 -18.03
C ALA A 75 -5.25 6.16 -16.95
N CYS A 76 -6.26 5.93 -16.09
CA CYS A 76 -6.25 4.84 -15.10
C CYS A 76 -6.14 3.47 -15.77
N CYS A 77 -6.86 3.23 -16.88
CA CYS A 77 -6.77 1.96 -17.61
C CYS A 77 -5.38 1.73 -18.19
N LEU A 78 -4.74 2.75 -18.78
CA LEU A 78 -3.39 2.66 -19.33
C LEU A 78 -2.36 2.30 -18.26
N ALA A 79 -2.41 2.99 -17.12
CA ALA A 79 -1.55 2.69 -15.98
C ALA A 79 -1.82 1.30 -15.41
N ALA A 80 -3.10 0.94 -15.21
CA ALA A 80 -3.50 -0.35 -14.65
C ALA A 80 -3.12 -1.52 -15.55
N TRP A 81 -3.24 -1.39 -16.87
CA TRP A 81 -2.78 -2.42 -17.81
C TRP A 81 -1.27 -2.61 -17.79
N TYR A 82 -0.49 -1.52 -17.74
CA TYR A 82 0.96 -1.60 -17.60
C TYR A 82 1.36 -2.30 -16.30
N LEU A 83 0.86 -1.82 -15.16
CA LEU A 83 1.19 -2.32 -13.83
C LEU A 83 0.72 -3.78 -13.67
N LYS A 84 -0.48 -4.12 -14.11
CA LYS A 84 -0.96 -5.51 -14.14
C LYS A 84 -0.05 -6.39 -14.99
N HIS A 85 0.45 -5.91 -16.13
CA HIS A 85 1.36 -6.70 -16.96
C HIS A 85 2.70 -6.96 -16.25
N LYS A 86 3.16 -6.03 -15.41
CA LYS A 86 4.37 -6.19 -14.59
C LYS A 86 4.17 -7.07 -13.36
N MET A 87 3.07 -6.88 -12.63
CA MET A 87 2.82 -7.53 -11.34
C MET A 87 2.16 -8.91 -11.47
N ALA A 88 1.28 -9.08 -12.46
CA ALA A 88 0.47 -10.28 -12.64
C ALA A 88 0.32 -10.64 -14.13
N PRO A 89 1.42 -11.00 -14.83
CA PRO A 89 1.41 -11.20 -16.29
C PRO A 89 0.41 -12.26 -16.76
N ASN A 90 0.22 -13.32 -15.97
CA ASN A 90 -0.65 -14.46 -16.30
C ASN A 90 -2.15 -14.18 -16.07
N GLU A 91 -2.49 -13.08 -15.42
CA GLU A 91 -3.89 -12.73 -15.15
C GLU A 91 -4.59 -12.21 -16.43
N ALA A 92 -5.92 -12.26 -16.48
CA ALA A 92 -6.69 -11.62 -17.56
C ALA A 92 -6.50 -10.09 -17.56
N TRP A 93 -6.65 -9.45 -18.73
CA TRP A 93 -6.48 -8.00 -18.89
C TRP A 93 -7.29 -7.13 -17.91
N HIS A 94 -8.53 -7.55 -17.61
CA HIS A 94 -9.42 -6.91 -16.63
C HIS A 94 -9.61 -7.82 -15.40
N GLY A 95 -8.50 -8.40 -14.92
CA GLY A 95 -8.48 -9.23 -13.73
C GLY A 95 -8.54 -8.44 -12.42
N GLU A 96 -8.38 -9.17 -11.33
CA GLU A 96 -8.34 -8.68 -9.96
C GLU A 96 -7.26 -7.62 -9.74
N THR A 97 -6.02 -7.83 -10.20
CA THR A 97 -4.93 -6.86 -10.04
C THR A 97 -5.22 -5.58 -10.81
N PHE A 98 -5.68 -5.71 -12.05
CA PHE A 98 -6.10 -4.56 -12.87
C PHE A 98 -7.18 -3.74 -12.16
N CYS A 99 -8.25 -4.40 -11.69
CA CYS A 99 -9.35 -3.68 -11.05
C CYS A 99 -8.94 -3.00 -9.75
N LYS A 100 -8.03 -3.62 -8.97
CA LYS A 100 -7.47 -2.99 -7.76
C LYS A 100 -6.72 -1.71 -8.12
N ILE A 101 -5.81 -1.79 -9.09
CA ILE A 101 -5.00 -0.64 -9.51
C ILE A 101 -5.89 0.47 -10.06
N PHE A 102 -6.88 0.10 -10.88
CA PHE A 102 -7.85 1.06 -11.40
C PHE A 102 -8.60 1.76 -10.27
N ALA A 103 -9.05 1.04 -9.24
CA ALA A 103 -9.77 1.65 -8.12
C ALA A 103 -8.90 2.63 -7.33
N GLU A 104 -7.65 2.28 -7.07
CA GLU A 104 -6.68 3.13 -6.36
C GLU A 104 -6.34 4.38 -7.19
N ALA A 105 -6.08 4.24 -8.49
CA ALA A 105 -5.82 5.35 -9.39
C ALA A 105 -7.04 6.26 -9.57
N SER A 106 -8.23 5.69 -9.76
CA SER A 106 -9.47 6.45 -9.90
C SER A 106 -9.81 7.22 -8.63
N ALA A 107 -9.56 6.63 -7.44
CA ALA A 107 -9.72 7.31 -6.16
C ALA A 107 -8.82 8.55 -6.07
N LYS A 108 -7.55 8.41 -6.47
CA LYS A 108 -6.58 9.51 -6.50
C LYS A 108 -7.03 10.67 -7.40
N LEU A 109 -7.52 10.37 -8.60
CA LEU A 109 -7.86 11.39 -9.60
C LEU A 109 -9.24 12.03 -9.38
N THR A 110 -10.19 11.33 -8.76
CA THR A 110 -11.56 11.82 -8.56
C THR A 110 -11.85 12.25 -7.14
N SER A 111 -10.89 12.08 -6.21
CA SER A 111 -11.09 12.24 -4.77
C SER A 111 -12.20 11.37 -4.17
N THR A 112 -12.66 10.34 -4.90
CA THR A 112 -13.64 9.37 -4.39
C THR A 112 -12.91 8.36 -3.49
N PRO A 113 -13.44 8.01 -2.31
CA PRO A 113 -12.81 7.00 -1.46
C PRO A 113 -12.65 5.66 -2.20
N VAL A 114 -11.44 5.08 -2.16
CA VAL A 114 -11.15 3.79 -2.83
C VAL A 114 -12.10 2.68 -2.40
N GLN A 115 -12.54 2.68 -1.14
CA GLN A 115 -13.48 1.69 -0.61
C GLN A 115 -14.87 1.76 -1.26
N ASP A 116 -15.33 2.96 -1.62
CA ASP A 116 -16.62 3.15 -2.30
C ASP A 116 -16.55 2.69 -3.75
N ILE A 117 -15.43 2.97 -4.43
CA ILE A 117 -15.16 2.45 -5.77
C ILE A 117 -15.12 0.92 -5.74
N VAL A 118 -14.37 0.32 -4.82
CA VAL A 118 -14.29 -1.15 -4.67
C VAL A 118 -15.64 -1.77 -4.33
N LYS A 119 -16.43 -1.14 -3.45
CA LYS A 119 -17.80 -1.58 -3.13
C LYS A 119 -18.69 -1.56 -4.37
N SER A 120 -18.61 -0.50 -5.17
CA SER A 120 -19.32 -0.35 -6.45
C SER A 120 -18.88 -1.41 -7.48
N MET A 121 -17.57 -1.65 -7.63
CA MET A 121 -17.03 -2.71 -8.50
C MET A 121 -17.58 -4.09 -8.12
N ARG A 122 -17.61 -4.40 -6.82
CA ARG A 122 -18.16 -5.67 -6.32
C ARG A 122 -19.65 -5.80 -6.57
N ALA A 123 -20.42 -4.72 -6.39
CA ALA A 123 -21.84 -4.68 -6.74
C ALA A 123 -22.06 -4.97 -8.25
N ALA A 124 -21.15 -4.48 -9.11
CA ALA A 124 -21.12 -4.78 -10.54
C ALA A 124 -20.56 -6.17 -10.90
N LYS A 125 -20.25 -7.02 -9.90
CA LYS A 125 -19.69 -8.37 -10.08
C LYS A 125 -18.35 -8.38 -10.83
N LEU A 126 -17.54 -7.32 -10.64
CA LEU A 126 -16.14 -7.28 -11.05
C LEU A 126 -15.26 -8.02 -10.05
N LYS A 127 -14.16 -8.60 -10.54
CA LYS A 127 -13.16 -9.23 -9.69
C LYS A 127 -12.11 -8.19 -9.30
N VAL A 128 -11.85 -8.02 -8.01
CA VAL A 128 -10.91 -7.02 -7.47
C VAL A 128 -9.95 -7.73 -6.50
N ALA A 129 -8.64 -7.55 -6.68
CA ALA A 129 -7.60 -8.18 -5.85
C ALA A 129 -7.58 -7.56 -4.45
N GLY A 130 -7.40 -8.40 -3.43
CA GLY A 130 -7.24 -7.97 -2.05
C GLY A 130 -8.56 -7.60 -1.35
N GLU A 131 -8.73 -8.12 -0.14
CA GLU A 131 -9.73 -7.63 0.81
C GLU A 131 -9.43 -6.16 1.13
N ALA A 132 -10.42 -5.28 1.26
CA ALA A 132 -11.17 -5.25 2.50
C ALA A 132 -12.57 -5.82 2.33
N ARG A 133 -12.82 -7.01 2.89
CA ARG A 133 -14.10 -7.16 3.57
C ARG A 133 -14.07 -6.14 4.72
N PRO A 134 -15.16 -5.42 5.03
CA PRO A 134 -15.21 -4.64 6.25
C PRO A 134 -14.74 -5.55 7.39
N VAL A 135 -13.74 -5.11 8.16
CA VAL A 135 -13.19 -5.88 9.28
C VAL A 135 -14.38 -6.20 10.19
N GLY A 136 -14.76 -7.47 10.26
CA GLY A 136 -15.89 -7.88 11.10
C GLY A 136 -15.62 -7.46 12.54
N ALA A 137 -16.63 -6.98 13.25
CA ALA A 137 -16.51 -6.48 14.63
C ALA A 137 -15.73 -7.44 15.57
N ARG A 138 -15.79 -8.74 15.30
CA ARG A 138 -15.03 -9.78 16.02
C ARG A 138 -13.51 -9.66 15.86
N ILE A 139 -13.02 -9.32 14.67
CA ILE A 139 -11.58 -9.15 14.41
C ILE A 139 -11.08 -7.84 15.01
N LEU A 140 -11.87 -6.76 14.90
CA LEU A 140 -11.60 -5.48 15.57
C LEU A 140 -11.48 -5.66 17.09
N LYS A 141 -12.43 -6.38 17.72
CA LYS A 141 -12.36 -6.68 19.15
C LYS A 141 -11.13 -7.50 19.53
N ARG A 142 -10.75 -8.50 18.71
CA ARG A 142 -9.52 -9.28 18.93
C ARG A 142 -8.27 -8.42 18.82
N TYR A 143 -8.21 -7.54 17.83
CA TYR A 143 -7.11 -6.60 17.66
C TYR A 143 -6.96 -5.66 18.86
N GLU A 144 -8.05 -5.04 19.33
CA GLU A 144 -8.01 -4.19 20.52
C GLU A 144 -7.60 -4.96 21.78
N THR A 145 -8.10 -6.19 21.94
CA THR A 145 -7.71 -7.05 23.07
C THR A 145 -6.21 -7.38 23.02
N SER A 146 -5.69 -7.75 21.85
CA SER A 146 -4.27 -8.03 21.66
C SER A 146 -3.41 -6.79 21.85
N LYS A 147 -3.85 -5.62 21.39
CA LYS A 147 -3.14 -4.34 21.57
C LYS A 147 -3.04 -3.97 23.05
N ASN A 148 -4.15 -4.08 23.79
CA ASN A 148 -4.14 -3.84 25.24
C ASN A 148 -3.25 -4.85 25.97
N ARG A 149 -3.28 -6.12 25.56
CA ARG A 149 -2.43 -7.15 26.15
C ARG A 149 -0.94 -6.90 25.93
N VAL A 150 -0.55 -6.43 24.74
CA VAL A 150 0.83 -6.02 24.46
C VAL A 150 1.25 -4.90 25.40
N LYS A 151 0.43 -3.85 25.54
CA LYS A 151 0.71 -2.73 26.44
C LYS A 151 0.86 -3.17 27.90
N GLU A 152 -0.02 -4.04 28.39
CA GLU A 152 0.06 -4.60 29.75
C GLU A 152 1.38 -5.37 29.98
N LEU A 153 1.83 -6.14 28.99
CA LEU A 153 3.08 -6.90 29.07
C LEU A 153 4.30 -5.97 29.04
N GLU A 154 4.29 -4.95 28.20
CA GLU A 154 5.33 -3.90 28.16
C GLU A 154 5.44 -3.18 29.52
N ASP A 155 4.29 -2.80 30.10
CA ASP A 155 4.25 -2.16 31.42
C ASP A 155 4.75 -3.10 32.53
N ALA A 156 4.41 -4.39 32.47
CA ALA A 156 4.90 -5.39 33.42
C ALA A 156 6.41 -5.61 33.33
N ILE A 157 6.96 -5.65 32.11
CA ILE A 157 8.41 -5.75 31.88
C ILE A 157 9.12 -4.52 32.46
N ASN A 158 8.59 -3.33 32.24
CA ASN A 158 9.17 -2.10 32.76
C ASN A 158 9.16 -2.06 34.29
N ARG A 159 8.06 -2.48 34.94
CA ARG A 159 8.01 -2.61 36.40
C ARG A 159 9.02 -3.63 36.91
N GLY A 160 9.09 -4.81 36.30
CA GLY A 160 10.05 -5.85 36.69
C GLY A 160 11.51 -5.39 36.57
N ARG A 161 11.84 -4.58 35.55
CA ARG A 161 13.17 -3.96 35.43
C ARG A 161 13.46 -2.98 36.58
N GLN A 162 12.52 -2.10 36.90
CA GLN A 162 12.67 -1.14 38.00
C GLN A 162 12.82 -1.83 39.36
N GLU A 163 12.01 -2.85 39.63
CA GLU A 163 12.07 -3.64 40.86
C GLU A 163 13.41 -4.39 40.97
N PHE A 164 13.88 -4.99 39.87
CA PHE A 164 15.18 -5.66 39.84
C PHE A 164 16.34 -4.69 40.07
N GLU A 165 16.28 -3.50 39.46
CA GLU A 165 17.28 -2.47 39.65
C GLU A 165 17.31 -1.98 41.12
N GLN A 166 16.15 -1.76 41.72
CA GLN A 166 16.04 -1.44 43.16
C GLN A 166 16.56 -2.57 44.05
N PHE A 167 16.31 -3.83 43.69
CA PHE A 167 16.83 -4.99 44.42
C PHE A 167 18.36 -5.08 44.38
N LEU A 168 18.99 -4.70 43.26
CA LEU A 168 20.45 -4.74 43.13
C LEU A 168 21.16 -3.57 43.82
N GLN A 169 20.49 -2.44 44.06
CA GLN A 169 21.10 -1.23 44.65
C GLN A 169 21.84 -1.48 45.98
N PRO A 170 21.30 -2.22 46.97
CA PRO A 170 22.02 -2.52 48.21
C PRO A 170 23.30 -3.34 47.99
N ILE A 171 23.24 -4.35 47.13
CA ILE A 171 24.37 -5.24 46.82
C ILE A 171 25.49 -4.45 46.14
N LEU A 172 25.14 -3.57 45.19
CA LEU A 172 26.09 -2.70 44.51
C LEU A 172 26.79 -1.76 45.50
N LYS A 173 26.03 -1.17 46.44
CA LYS A 173 26.61 -0.33 47.51
C LYS A 173 27.56 -1.09 48.41
N GLU A 174 27.22 -2.32 48.78
CA GLU A 174 28.07 -3.16 49.62
C GLU A 174 29.34 -3.59 48.88
N LEU A 175 29.24 -3.93 47.59
CA LEU A 175 30.39 -4.21 46.74
C LEU A 175 31.34 -3.01 46.62
N GLU A 176 30.81 -1.80 46.42
CA GLU A 176 31.60 -0.57 46.37
C GLU A 176 32.31 -0.31 47.70
N LYS A 177 31.60 -0.51 48.82
CA LYS A 177 32.19 -0.36 50.16
C LYS A 177 33.33 -1.37 50.39
N SER A 178 33.11 -2.64 50.08
CA SER A 178 34.15 -3.67 50.23
C SER A 178 35.36 -3.43 49.32
N ARG A 179 35.15 -2.92 48.10
CA ARG A 179 36.25 -2.51 47.20
C ARG A 179 37.08 -1.37 47.79
N LEU A 180 36.41 -0.38 48.40
CA LEU A 180 37.10 0.73 49.06
C LEU A 180 37.93 0.25 50.26
N GLU A 181 37.34 -0.60 51.11
CA GLU A 181 38.04 -1.20 52.26
C GLU A 181 39.26 -2.03 51.82
N LEU A 182 39.12 -2.83 50.75
CA LEU A 182 40.22 -3.60 50.19
C LEU A 182 41.36 -2.69 49.74
N ASN A 183 41.08 -1.63 48.98
CA ASN A 183 42.10 -0.67 48.54
C ASN A 183 42.86 -0.04 49.72
N ILE A 184 42.15 0.36 50.78
CA ILE A 184 42.77 0.93 51.99
C ILE A 184 43.69 -0.09 52.66
N LEU A 185 43.28 -1.37 52.73
CA LEU A 185 44.09 -2.44 53.32
C LEU A 185 45.32 -2.73 52.45
N GLU A 186 45.17 -2.79 51.14
CA GLU A 186 46.28 -2.99 50.20
C GLU A 186 47.33 -1.87 50.30
N GLU A 187 46.91 -0.61 50.44
CA GLU A 187 47.83 0.52 50.66
C GLU A 187 48.61 0.40 51.97
N LYS A 188 47.98 -0.13 53.03
CA LYS A 188 48.65 -0.37 54.32
C LYS A 188 49.63 -1.53 54.27
N VAL A 189 49.35 -2.57 53.49
CA VAL A 189 50.25 -3.72 53.31
C VAL A 189 51.50 -3.34 52.49
N ARG A 190 51.41 -2.33 51.63
CA ARG A 190 52.53 -1.84 50.81
C ARG A 190 53.47 -0.87 51.54
N LYS A 191 53.13 -0.40 52.74
CA LYS A 191 53.97 0.45 53.60
C LYS A 191 54.66 -0.37 54.67
#